data_AF-A0A4R3ZEH8-F1
#
_entry.id   AF-A0A4R3ZEH8-F1
#
_cell.length_a   1.000
_cell.length_b   1.000
_cell.length_c   1.000
_cell.angle_alpha   90.00
_cell.angle_beta   90.00
_cell.angle_gamma   90.00
#
_symmetry.space_group_name_H-M   'P 1'
#
loop_
_entity.id
_entity.type
_entity.pdbx_description
1 polymer ?
#
loop_
_entity_poly.entity_id
_entity_poly.type
_entity_poly.pdbx_seq_one_letter_code
_entity_poly.pdbx_strand_id
1 'polypeptide(L)' 'MSGTNVEVNIQPTHRCSFCGMTNIEVAGVLIAGPGVSICQKCVFMCVDMVFKHAEKTDKPTS' A
#
# COMPACT_ATOMS: atom_id res chain seq x y z
N MET A 1 22.75 14.65 11.77
CA MET A 1 21.33 14.31 11.56
C MET A 1 21.06 14.45 10.06
N SER A 2 21.35 13.41 9.29
CA SER A 2 21.21 13.45 7.84
C SER A 2 19.74 13.24 7.49
N GLY A 3 19.01 14.34 7.28
CA GLY A 3 17.69 14.31 6.70
C GLY A 3 17.80 13.72 5.29
N THR A 4 17.28 12.51 5.10
CA THR A 4 17.10 11.95 3.76
C THR A 4 16.10 12.84 3.03
N ASN A 5 16.59 13.66 2.10
CA ASN A 5 15.74 14.38 1.16
C ASN A 5 15.16 13.34 0.20
N VAL A 6 14.07 12.68 0.61
CA VAL A 6 13.34 11.78 -0.26
C VAL A 6 12.49 12.68 -1.16
N GLU A 7 12.93 12.87 -2.40
CA GLU A 7 12.12 13.47 -3.45
C GLU A 7 10.92 12.57 -3.73
N VAL A 8 9.90 12.64 -2.89
CA VAL A 8 8.63 11.94 -3.10
C VAL A 8 7.84 12.71 -4.15
N ASN A 9 7.49 12.04 -5.25
CA ASN A 9 6.59 12.59 -6.23
C ASN A 9 5.22 12.90 -5.59
N ILE A 10 4.92 14.17 -5.34
CA ILE A 10 3.65 14.58 -4.70
C ILE A 10 2.42 14.39 -5.60
N GLN A 11 2.61 14.04 -6.88
CA GLN A 11 1.52 13.78 -7.81
C GLN A 11 0.90 12.41 -7.51
N PRO A 12 -0.42 12.34 -7.28
CA PRO A 12 -1.14 11.08 -7.20
C PRO A 12 -0.88 10.23 -8.45
N THR A 13 -0.34 9.03 -8.28
CA THR A 13 -0.24 8.09 -9.40
C THR A 13 -1.63 7.58 -9.72
N HIS A 14 -2.09 7.68 -10.97
CA HIS A 14 -3.35 7.09 -11.43
C HIS A 14 -3.32 5.55 -11.47
N ARG A 15 -2.33 4.90 -10.84
CA ARG A 15 -2.10 3.46 -10.84
C ARG A 15 -1.78 2.98 -9.43
N CYS A 16 -2.47 1.93 -8.98
CA CYS A 16 -2.16 1.27 -7.73
C CYS A 16 -0.70 0.76 -7.73
N SER A 17 0.08 1.15 -6.73
CA SER A 17 1.49 0.77 -6.59
C SER A 17 1.69 -0.73 -6.31
N PHE A 18 0.63 -1.44 -5.92
CA PHE A 18 0.69 -2.85 -5.53
C PHE A 18 0.31 -3.80 -6.67
N CYS A 19 -0.76 -3.48 -7.42
CA CYS A 19 -1.26 -4.33 -8.50
C CYS A 19 -1.07 -3.74 -9.90
N GLY A 20 -0.63 -2.48 -10.02
CA GLY A 20 -0.37 -1.80 -11.29
C GLY A 20 -1.59 -1.31 -12.06
N MET A 21 -2.81 -1.68 -11.64
CA MET A 21 -4.07 -1.27 -12.28
C MET A 21 -4.31 0.23 -12.14
N THR A 22 -4.86 0.83 -13.19
CA THR A 22 -5.24 2.25 -13.23
C THR A 22 -6.50 2.53 -12.40
N ASN A 23 -6.76 3.81 -12.11
CA ASN A 23 -7.98 4.25 -11.41
C ASN A 23 -9.30 3.89 -12.14
N ILE A 24 -9.25 3.58 -13.45
CA ILE A 24 -10.41 3.14 -14.24
C ILE A 24 -10.57 1.62 -14.16
N GLU A 25 -9.48 0.87 -14.10
CA GLU A 25 -9.49 -0.60 -14.07
C GLU A 25 -9.79 -1.16 -12.67
N VAL A 26 -9.51 -0.40 -11.61
CA VAL A 26 -9.78 -0.84 -10.25
C VAL A 26 -11.28 -0.80 -9.94
N ALA A 27 -11.81 -1.94 -9.50
CA ALA A 27 -13.13 -1.99 -8.90
C ALA A 27 -13.06 -1.34 -7.50
N GLY A 28 -13.60 -0.14 -7.36
CA GLY A 28 -13.70 0.59 -6.09
C GLY A 28 -12.75 1.79 -6.01
N VAL A 29 -12.31 2.12 -4.80
CA VAL A 29 -11.55 3.35 -4.54
C VAL A 29 -10.06 3.16 -4.76
N LEU A 30 -9.41 4.14 -5.40
CA LEU A 30 -7.96 4.32 -5.39
C LEU A 30 -7.60 5.42 -4.38
N ILE A 31 -6.86 5.05 -3.34
CA ILE A 31 -6.42 5.94 -2.26
C ILE A 31 -5.02 6.43 -2.63
N ALA A 32 -4.84 7.74 -2.76
CA ALA A 32 -3.56 8.36 -3.10
C ALA A 32 -2.88 8.99 -1.87
N GLY A 33 -1.58 8.77 -1.75
CA GLY A 33 -0.68 9.49 -0.86
C GLY A 33 0.50 10.08 -1.63
N PRO A 34 1.42 10.80 -0.96
CA PRO A 34 2.64 11.30 -1.60
C PRO A 34 3.48 10.15 -2.15
N GLY A 35 3.66 10.10 -3.47
CA GLY A 35 4.51 9.11 -4.16
C GLY A 35 3.94 7.70 -4.30
N VAL A 36 2.74 7.43 -3.76
CA VAL A 36 2.19 6.08 -3.69
C VAL A 36 0.67 6.10 -3.78
N SER A 37 0.08 5.04 -4.33
CA SER A 37 -1.36 4.84 -4.24
C SER A 37 -1.71 3.37 -4.06
N ILE A 38 -2.85 3.11 -3.42
CA ILE A 38 -3.32 1.75 -3.14
C ILE A 38 -4.81 1.65 -3.45
N CYS A 39 -5.22 0.60 -4.15
CA CYS A 39 -6.63 0.34 -4.40
C CYS A 39 -7.28 -0.46 -3.27
N GLN A 40 -8.59 -0.31 -3.12
CA GLN A 40 -9.40 -0.99 -2.11
C GLN A 40 -9.17 -2.50 -2.06
N LYS A 41 -9.07 -3.17 -3.23
CA LYS A 41 -8.77 -4.61 -3.31
C LYS A 41 -7.44 -4.96 -2.64
N CYS A 42 -6.38 -4.19 -2.92
CA CYS A 42 -5.06 -4.41 -2.33
C CYS A 42 -5.07 -4.16 -0.82
N VAL A 43 -5.82 -3.16 -0.33
CA VAL A 43 -5.99 -2.93 1.12
C VAL A 43 -6.55 -4.19 1.79
N PHE A 44 -7.65 -4.75 1.27
CA PHE A 44 -8.24 -5.96 1.87
C PHE A 44 -7.31 -7.17 1.82
N MET A 45 -6.58 -7.36 0.73
CA MET A 45 -5.58 -8.44 0.63
C MET A 45 -4.46 -8.28 1.67
N CYS A 46 -3.97 -7.06 1.89
CA CYS A 46 -2.95 -6.78 2.90
C CYS A 46 -3.48 -7.01 4.31
N VAL A 47 -4.68 -6.52 4.61
CA VAL A 47 -5.35 -6.74 5.91
C VAL A 47 -5.50 -8.23 6.19
N ASP A 48 -6.05 -8.99 5.25
CA ASP A 48 -6.22 -10.43 5.37
C ASP A 48 -4.88 -11.14 5.62
N MET A 49 -3.83 -10.79 4.89
CA MET A 49 -2.50 -11.37 5.09
C MET A 49 -1.93 -11.03 6.46
N VAL A 50 -2.01 -9.78 6.91
CA VAL A 50 -1.47 -9.33 8.21
C VAL A 50 -2.18 -10.05 9.35
N PHE A 51 -3.51 -10.10 9.34
CA PHE A 51 -4.28 -10.71 10.43
C PHE A 51 -4.21 -12.25 10.41
N LYS A 52 -4.12 -12.89 9.24
CA LYS A 52 -3.86 -14.35 9.14
C LYS A 52 -2.52 -14.77 9.75
N HIS A 53 -1.52 -13.90 9.73
CA HIS A 53 -0.20 -14.18 10.31
C HIS A 53 -0.09 -13.76 11.77
N ALA A 54 -0.92 -12.82 12.23
CA ALA A 54 -0.94 -12.38 13.63
C ALA A 54 -1.31 -13.50 14.61
N GLU A 55 -2.17 -14.45 14.21
CA GLU A 55 -2.53 -15.62 15.05
C GLU A 55 -1.37 -16.64 15.21
N LYS A 56 -0.26 -16.47 14.49
CA LYS A 56 0.87 -17.42 14.48
C LYS A 56 2.18 -16.86 15.05
N THR A 57 2.19 -15.60 15.50
CA THR A 57 3.41 -14.92 15.98
C THR A 57 3.33 -14.48 17.44
N ASP A 58 3.00 -15.39 18.35
CA ASP A 58 3.39 -15.25 19.77
C ASP A 58 4.91 -15.43 19.98
N LYS A 59 5.66 -15.73 18.94
CA LYS A 59 7.13 -15.71 18.98
C LYS A 59 7.61 -14.40 18.37
N PRO A 60 8.38 -13.57 19.11
CA PRO A 60 9.03 -12.41 18.54
C PRO A 60 9.88 -12.86 17.35
N THR A 61 9.71 -12.23 16.20
CA THR A 61 10.65 -12.35 15.09
C THR A 61 11.99 -11.82 15.60
N SER A 62 12.94 -12.74 15.78
CA SER A 62 14.32 -12.44 16.15
C SER A 62 15.12 -11.93 14.96
#